data_AF-K0JTX5-F1
#
_entry.id   AF-K0JTX5-F1
#
_cell.length_a   1.000
_cell.length_b   1.000
_cell.length_c   1.000
_cell.angle_alpha   90.00
_cell.angle_beta   90.00
_cell.angle_gamma   90.00
#
_symmetry.space_group_name_H-M   'P 1'
#
loop_
_entity.id
_entity.type
_entity.pdbx_description
1 polymer ?
#
loop_
_entity_poly.entity_id
_entity_poly.type
_entity_poly.pdbx_seq_one_letter_code
_entity_poly.pdbx_strand_id
1 'polypeptide(L)'
;MLRITAVGGTCDRTGRTGPFVVPGAVGSVGWPAGTKHVEEALPAVLYWLMKHILLGPLLKLFFRPKIIEGAENIPKEGGAILASNHLAVSDSFFLPLKLSRRVTFPAKIEYFTGKGLKGAFQRWFFSGVGQVPIDRSSASAAQGALDTGVRIVREGKLLGIYPEGTRSPDGRLYKGKVGVAWIALESGAPVIPIAMFGTDKANPIGSKMWRPHPIRIKIGKPLDFSRYEGLSGDRFVLRSITDEIMYALMELSGQEYVDVYAAKAKEEPQKKPEKDSRKKPEGQGSGAPGDADRLPGTKAG
;
A
#
# COMPACT_ATOMS: atom_id res chain seq x y z
N MET A 1 44.88 -21.76 -22.42
CA MET A 1 44.49 -20.93 -23.58
C MET A 1 44.01 -19.60 -23.03
N LEU A 2 44.91 -18.63 -22.88
CA LEU A 2 44.60 -17.29 -22.39
C LEU A 2 45.11 -16.32 -23.48
N ARG A 3 44.20 -15.66 -24.19
CA ARG A 3 44.53 -14.67 -25.21
C ARG A 3 44.05 -13.31 -24.71
N ILE A 4 45.02 -12.47 -24.39
CA ILE A 4 44.87 -11.03 -24.17
C ILE A 4 44.61 -10.40 -25.53
N THR A 5 43.60 -9.53 -25.63
CA THR A 5 43.49 -8.59 -26.76
C THR A 5 43.18 -7.20 -26.22
N ALA A 6 44.04 -6.26 -26.61
CA ALA A 6 44.04 -4.86 -26.22
C ALA A 6 42.86 -4.07 -26.82
N VAL A 7 42.48 -2.98 -26.14
CA VAL A 7 41.66 -1.91 -26.72
C VAL A 7 42.48 -0.63 -26.70
N GLY A 8 42.55 0.01 -27.86
CA GLY A 8 43.49 1.07 -28.22
C GLY A 8 43.16 2.44 -27.62
N GLY A 9 44.22 3.24 -27.50
CA GLY A 9 44.15 4.65 -27.17
C GLY A 9 43.95 5.53 -28.41
N THR A 10 43.26 6.64 -28.21
CA THR A 10 43.28 7.81 -29.10
C THR A 10 44.07 8.92 -28.41
N CYS A 11 45.05 9.46 -29.13
CA CYS A 11 46.01 10.48 -28.71
C CYS A 11 45.40 11.89 -28.78
N ASP A 12 45.54 12.66 -27.69
CA ASP A 12 45.21 14.08 -27.60
C ASP A 12 46.42 14.95 -27.97
N ARG A 13 46.21 15.96 -28.82
CA ARG A 13 47.23 16.93 -29.28
C ARG A 13 47.28 18.13 -28.34
N THR A 14 47.95 18.02 -27.20
CA THR A 14 48.70 19.14 -26.58
C THR A 14 49.54 18.59 -25.41
N GLY A 15 50.82 18.36 -25.64
CA GLY A 15 51.73 17.79 -24.64
C GLY A 15 52.03 18.72 -23.45
N ARG A 16 51.23 18.62 -22.38
CA ARG A 16 51.60 19.07 -21.03
C ARG A 16 50.78 18.33 -19.96
N THR A 17 51.39 17.39 -19.24
CA THR A 17 50.79 16.71 -18.09
C THR A 17 51.28 17.38 -16.80
N GLY A 18 50.43 18.21 -16.20
CA GLY A 18 50.53 18.64 -14.80
C GLY A 18 49.22 18.27 -14.09
N PRO A 19 49.23 17.90 -12.80
CA PRO A 19 48.02 17.48 -12.11
C PRO A 19 47.04 18.65 -12.00
N PHE A 20 45.85 18.48 -12.58
CA PHE A 20 44.73 19.40 -12.44
C PHE A 20 44.15 19.24 -11.02
N VAL A 21 44.43 20.22 -10.16
CA VAL A 21 43.89 20.29 -8.80
C VAL A 21 42.50 20.90 -8.84
N VAL A 22 41.48 20.11 -8.53
CA VAL A 22 40.12 20.61 -8.26
C VAL A 22 40.04 21.00 -6.78
N PRO A 23 39.73 22.25 -6.40
CA PRO A 23 39.56 22.62 -5.01
C PRO A 23 38.13 22.32 -4.52
N GLY A 24 38.02 21.63 -3.38
CA GLY A 24 36.88 21.77 -2.46
C GLY A 24 35.80 20.69 -2.51
N ALA A 25 36.11 19.47 -2.08
CA ALA A 25 35.09 18.57 -1.52
C ALA A 25 35.03 18.80 -0.01
N VAL A 26 33.98 19.50 0.44
CA VAL A 26 33.63 19.64 1.85
C VAL A 26 33.35 18.25 2.41
N GLY A 27 34.07 17.88 3.46
CA GLY A 27 34.14 16.53 4.01
C GLY A 27 32.77 15.91 4.28
N SER A 28 32.48 14.81 3.60
CA SER A 28 31.49 13.85 4.07
C SER A 28 32.01 13.23 5.36
N VAL A 29 31.32 13.47 6.48
CA VAL A 29 31.54 12.77 7.74
C VAL A 29 31.33 11.28 7.49
N GLY A 30 32.44 10.55 7.32
CA GLY A 30 32.45 9.10 7.17
C GLY A 30 32.02 8.47 8.49
N TRP A 31 30.88 7.80 8.49
CA TRP A 31 30.45 6.99 9.63
C TRP A 31 31.30 5.71 9.69
N PRO A 32 31.88 5.35 10.85
CA PRO A 32 32.70 4.16 10.99
C PRO A 32 31.88 2.88 10.76
N ALA A 33 32.49 1.90 10.09
CA ALA A 33 31.86 0.67 9.59
C ALA A 33 31.34 -0.32 10.68
N GLY A 34 31.27 0.08 11.95
CA GLY A 34 30.85 -0.77 13.07
C GLY A 34 29.53 -0.37 13.76
N THR A 35 28.95 0.81 13.47
CA THR A 35 27.77 1.31 14.21
C THR A 35 26.44 0.80 13.67
N LYS A 36 26.39 0.36 12.41
CA LYS A 36 25.14 -0.06 11.74
C LYS A 36 24.44 -1.24 12.42
N HIS A 37 25.19 -2.21 12.94
CA HIS A 37 24.63 -3.41 13.56
C HIS A 37 23.91 -3.14 14.89
N VAL A 38 24.39 -2.18 15.69
CA VAL A 38 23.76 -1.84 16.99
C VAL A 38 22.57 -0.90 16.79
N GLU A 39 22.65 0.00 15.81
CA GLU A 39 21.60 0.97 15.49
C GLU A 39 20.38 0.34 14.79
N GLU A 40 20.56 -0.77 14.06
CA GLU A 40 19.47 -1.60 13.54
C GLU A 40 18.89 -2.59 14.57
N ALA A 41 19.69 -3.03 15.55
CA ALA A 41 19.28 -4.04 16.54
C ALA A 41 18.23 -3.51 17.52
N LEU A 42 18.36 -2.28 18.03
CA LEU A 42 17.40 -1.69 18.98
C LEU A 42 15.99 -1.56 18.38
N PRO A 43 15.79 -1.00 17.17
CA PRO A 43 14.49 -0.99 16.49
C PRO A 43 13.96 -2.39 16.19
N ALA A 44 14.83 -3.36 15.90
CA ALA A 44 14.41 -4.73 15.63
C ALA A 44 13.91 -5.44 16.91
N VAL A 45 14.64 -5.35 18.01
CA VAL A 45 14.21 -5.90 19.32
C VAL A 45 12.92 -5.23 19.78
N LEU A 46 12.84 -3.91 19.66
CA LEU A 46 11.63 -3.16 20.00
C LEU A 46 10.43 -3.59 19.14
N TYR A 47 10.65 -3.86 17.86
CA TYR A 47 9.61 -4.38 16.98
C TYR A 47 9.04 -5.71 17.46
N TRP A 48 9.91 -6.66 17.80
CA TRP A 48 9.48 -7.96 18.31
C TRP A 48 8.79 -7.86 19.67
N LEU A 49 9.27 -6.98 20.55
CA LEU A 49 8.63 -6.66 21.84
C LEU A 49 7.22 -6.10 21.64
N MET A 50 7.06 -5.10 20.77
CA MET A 50 5.76 -4.50 20.44
C MET A 50 4.80 -5.53 19.86
N LYS A 51 5.30 -6.37 18.95
CA LYS A 51 4.50 -7.39 18.24
C LYS A 51 4.09 -8.56 19.11
N HIS A 52 4.91 -9.01 20.06
CA HIS A 52 4.64 -10.25 20.80
C HIS A 52 4.20 -10.02 22.24
N ILE A 53 4.63 -8.93 22.88
CA ILE A 53 4.43 -8.71 24.33
C ILE A 53 3.48 -7.53 24.60
N LEU A 54 3.61 -6.42 23.87
CA LEU A 54 2.83 -5.22 24.14
C LEU A 54 1.55 -5.13 23.29
N LEU A 55 1.67 -4.63 22.06
CA LEU A 55 0.52 -4.31 21.22
C LEU A 55 -0.15 -5.58 20.66
N GLY A 56 0.65 -6.59 20.29
CA GLY A 56 0.14 -7.77 19.61
C GLY A 56 -0.90 -8.61 20.37
N PRO A 57 -0.69 -8.97 21.65
CA PRO A 57 -1.68 -9.73 22.43
C PRO A 57 -3.03 -9.01 22.53
N LEU A 58 -3.04 -7.70 22.77
CA LEU A 58 -4.25 -6.89 22.80
C LEU A 58 -4.96 -6.90 21.44
N LEU A 59 -4.21 -6.68 20.36
CA LEU A 59 -4.78 -6.71 19.01
C LEU A 59 -5.33 -8.10 18.63
N LYS A 60 -4.66 -9.18 19.06
CA LYS A 60 -5.14 -10.55 18.85
C LYS A 60 -6.43 -10.83 19.62
N LEU A 61 -6.52 -10.35 20.86
CA LEU A 61 -7.68 -10.58 21.72
C LEU A 61 -8.94 -9.88 21.17
N PHE A 62 -8.83 -8.59 20.83
CA PHE A 62 -9.99 -7.79 20.43
C PHE A 62 -10.37 -7.91 18.94
N PHE A 63 -9.40 -8.17 18.06
CA PHE A 63 -9.61 -8.09 16.61
C PHE A 63 -9.37 -9.42 15.87
N ARG A 64 -8.82 -10.44 16.55
CA ARG A 64 -8.66 -11.81 16.06
C ARG A 64 -8.14 -11.88 14.60
N PRO A 65 -7.04 -11.18 14.25
CA PRO A 65 -6.57 -11.11 12.87
C PRO A 65 -6.17 -12.51 12.37
N LYS A 66 -6.67 -12.86 11.18
CA LYS A 66 -6.44 -14.17 10.55
C LYS A 66 -6.05 -13.99 9.09
N ILE A 67 -4.92 -14.61 8.70
CA ILE A 67 -4.65 -14.88 7.28
C ILE A 67 -5.55 -16.04 6.90
N ILE A 68 -6.44 -15.81 5.95
CA ILE A 68 -7.42 -16.80 5.50
C ILE A 68 -6.95 -17.52 4.24
N GLU A 69 -5.96 -16.97 3.52
CA GLU A 69 -5.46 -17.51 2.25
C GLU A 69 -4.05 -16.97 1.95
N GLY A 70 -3.17 -17.82 1.39
CA GLY A 70 -1.92 -17.43 0.75
C GLY A 70 -0.75 -17.07 1.68
N ALA A 71 -0.73 -17.56 2.92
CA ALA A 71 0.36 -17.31 3.85
C ALA A 71 1.74 -17.74 3.30
N GLU A 72 1.74 -18.80 2.49
CA GLU A 72 2.87 -19.39 1.79
C GLU A 72 3.47 -18.49 0.70
N ASN A 73 2.72 -17.50 0.19
CA ASN A 73 3.19 -16.60 -0.86
C ASN A 73 4.22 -15.57 -0.35
N ILE A 74 4.36 -15.42 0.97
CA ILE A 74 5.35 -14.53 1.57
C ILE A 74 6.72 -15.21 1.56
N PRO A 75 7.73 -14.65 0.88
CA PRO A 75 9.03 -15.28 0.78
C PRO A 75 9.70 -15.32 2.15
N LYS A 76 10.36 -16.45 2.46
CA LYS A 76 11.08 -16.64 3.72
C LYS A 76 12.32 -15.75 3.82
N GLU A 77 12.95 -15.47 2.68
CA GLU A 77 14.17 -14.67 2.53
C GLU A 77 14.05 -13.72 1.34
N GLY A 78 14.99 -12.79 1.18
CA GLY A 78 14.96 -11.81 0.09
C GLY A 78 13.90 -10.70 0.27
N GLY A 79 13.99 -9.69 -0.59
CA GLY A 79 13.10 -8.53 -0.56
C GLY A 79 11.80 -8.79 -1.32
N ALA A 80 10.71 -8.20 -0.85
CA ALA A 80 9.44 -8.20 -1.58
C ALA A 80 8.60 -6.97 -1.24
N ILE A 81 7.74 -6.58 -2.19
CA ILE A 81 6.83 -5.45 -2.05
C ILE A 81 5.44 -6.00 -1.71
N LEU A 82 4.95 -5.73 -0.50
CA LEU A 82 3.60 -6.06 -0.08
C LEU A 82 2.68 -4.90 -0.46
N ALA A 83 2.01 -5.01 -1.61
CA ALA A 83 1.07 -4.01 -2.09
C ALA A 83 -0.32 -4.32 -1.53
N SER A 84 -0.86 -3.44 -0.69
CA SER A 84 -2.16 -3.65 -0.03
C SER A 84 -3.20 -2.60 -0.44
N ASN A 85 -4.47 -2.99 -0.47
CA ASN A 85 -5.57 -2.03 -0.35
C ASN A 85 -5.46 -1.27 1.00
N HIS A 86 -5.99 -0.04 1.07
CA HIS A 86 -5.88 0.77 2.29
C HIS A 86 -7.24 1.21 2.82
N LEU A 87 -7.73 0.56 3.86
CA LEU A 87 -9.04 0.81 4.47
C LEU A 87 -8.93 1.62 5.76
N ALA A 88 -7.89 1.39 6.56
CA ALA A 88 -7.72 2.07 7.85
C ALA A 88 -6.24 2.25 8.21
N VAL A 89 -5.95 3.16 9.15
CA VAL A 89 -4.58 3.29 9.69
C VAL A 89 -4.12 1.98 10.32
N SER A 90 -5.07 1.19 10.80
CA SER A 90 -4.80 -0.08 11.47
C SER A 90 -4.30 -1.19 10.55
N ASP A 91 -4.40 -1.03 9.23
CA ASP A 91 -3.86 -1.97 8.24
C ASP A 91 -2.36 -2.25 8.50
N SER A 92 -1.59 -1.18 8.76
CA SER A 92 -0.15 -1.23 9.03
C SER A 92 0.22 -1.90 10.35
N PHE A 93 -0.75 -2.23 11.22
CA PHE A 93 -0.51 -2.98 12.46
C PHE A 93 -0.98 -4.43 12.35
N PHE A 94 -2.11 -4.68 11.69
CA PHE A 94 -2.65 -6.04 11.59
C PHE A 94 -1.87 -6.93 10.62
N LEU A 95 -1.41 -6.40 9.49
CA LEU A 95 -0.62 -7.18 8.54
C LEU A 95 0.71 -7.68 9.17
N PRO A 96 1.56 -6.81 9.76
CA PRO A 96 2.83 -7.26 10.32
C PRO A 96 2.69 -8.20 11.52
N LEU A 97 1.56 -8.12 12.24
CA LEU A 97 1.25 -9.00 13.37
C LEU A 97 1.07 -10.46 12.95
N LYS A 98 0.69 -10.72 11.70
CA LYS A 98 0.41 -12.06 11.19
C LYS A 98 1.54 -12.66 10.35
N LEU A 99 2.48 -11.85 9.90
CA LEU A 99 3.63 -12.33 9.14
C LEU A 99 4.76 -12.77 10.07
N SER A 100 5.55 -13.77 9.66
CA SER A 100 6.74 -14.22 10.40
C SER A 100 7.91 -13.26 10.23
N ARG A 101 7.91 -12.44 9.18
CA ARG A 101 8.96 -11.46 8.87
C ARG A 101 8.51 -10.05 9.26
N ARG A 102 9.48 -9.19 9.57
CA ARG A 102 9.24 -7.76 9.82
C ARG A 102 8.82 -7.08 8.51
N VAL A 103 7.72 -6.35 8.56
CA VAL A 103 7.28 -5.47 7.47
C VAL A 103 7.70 -4.05 7.79
N THR A 104 8.21 -3.35 6.77
CA THR A 104 8.65 -1.97 6.88
C THR A 104 7.68 -1.05 6.14
N PHE A 105 7.10 -0.06 6.84
CA PHE A 105 6.24 0.95 6.24
C PHE A 105 6.91 2.32 6.24
N PRO A 106 6.92 3.04 5.11
CA PRO A 106 7.30 4.45 5.11
C PRO A 106 6.31 5.29 5.95
N ALA A 107 6.82 6.09 6.89
CA ALA A 107 6.06 7.07 7.68
C ALA A 107 6.57 8.50 7.45
N LYS A 108 5.67 9.45 7.72
CA LYS A 108 6.00 10.87 7.82
C LYS A 108 7.16 11.12 8.79
N ILE A 109 8.19 11.85 8.34
CA ILE A 109 9.39 12.17 9.13
C ILE A 109 9.07 12.89 10.44
N GLU A 110 7.98 13.65 10.48
CA GLU A 110 7.50 14.40 11.65
C GLU A 110 7.16 13.50 12.84
N TYR A 111 6.86 12.21 12.60
CA TYR A 111 6.69 11.24 13.67
C TYR A 111 7.99 10.88 14.39
N PHE A 112 9.14 11.21 13.81
CA PHE A 112 10.47 10.88 14.33
C PHE A 112 11.26 12.11 14.79
N THR A 113 10.87 13.31 14.36
CA THR A 113 11.57 14.57 14.65
C THR A 113 10.88 15.43 15.71
N GLY A 114 9.75 14.97 16.27
CA GLY A 114 9.07 15.65 17.37
C GLY A 114 9.99 15.85 18.60
N LYS A 115 9.89 17.00 19.26
CA LYS A 115 10.68 17.34 20.46
C LYS A 115 9.94 16.95 21.76
N GLY A 116 10.71 16.80 22.84
CA GLY A 116 10.19 16.50 24.19
C GLY A 116 9.70 15.05 24.35
N LEU A 117 9.08 14.77 25.51
CA LEU A 117 8.62 13.42 25.88
C LEU A 117 7.62 12.84 24.88
N LYS A 118 6.70 13.67 24.38
CA LYS A 118 5.72 13.27 23.35
C LYS A 118 6.40 12.86 22.05
N GLY A 119 7.41 13.61 21.61
CA GLY A 119 8.19 13.29 20.41
C GLY A 119 9.01 12.01 20.57
N ALA A 120 9.64 11.84 21.73
CA ALA A 120 10.37 10.61 22.07
C ALA A 120 9.46 9.39 22.07
N PHE A 121 8.25 9.49 22.66
CA PHE A 121 7.26 8.42 22.65
C PHE A 121 6.76 8.10 21.22
N GLN A 122 6.47 9.12 20.40
CA GLN A 122 6.08 8.91 19.00
C GLN A 122 7.18 8.19 18.22
N ARG A 123 8.43 8.65 18.31
CA ARG A 123 9.58 8.00 17.67
C ARG A 123 9.72 6.54 18.10
N TRP A 124 9.70 6.29 19.42
CA TRP A 124 9.75 4.94 19.97
C TRP A 124 8.63 4.05 19.43
N PHE A 125 7.39 4.52 19.44
CA PHE A 125 6.23 3.77 18.97
C PHE A 125 6.32 3.46 17.47
N PHE A 126 6.60 4.46 16.62
CA PHE A 126 6.66 4.29 15.17
C PHE A 126 7.86 3.45 14.72
N SER A 127 9.01 3.57 15.37
CA SER A 127 10.13 2.64 15.16
C SER A 127 9.75 1.21 15.58
N GLY A 128 9.06 1.06 16.72
CA GLY A 128 8.61 -0.23 17.24
C GLY A 128 7.50 -0.91 16.45
N VAL A 129 6.73 -0.19 15.63
CA VAL A 129 5.77 -0.81 14.71
C VAL A 129 6.33 -1.03 13.30
N GLY A 130 7.64 -0.85 13.12
CA GLY A 130 8.31 -1.13 11.85
C GLY A 130 8.24 0.01 10.84
N GLN A 131 8.00 1.25 11.26
CA GLN A 131 7.98 2.37 10.34
C GLN A 131 9.35 3.02 10.15
N VAL A 132 9.63 3.48 8.93
CA VAL A 132 10.87 4.17 8.55
C VAL A 132 10.54 5.62 8.15
N PRO A 133 11.28 6.62 8.65
CA PRO A 133 11.03 8.02 8.32
C PRO A 133 11.24 8.29 6.83
N ILE A 134 10.34 9.09 6.26
CA ILE A 134 10.41 9.54 4.88
C ILE A 134 9.89 10.97 4.80
N ASP A 135 10.63 11.81 4.07
CA ASP A 135 10.13 13.14 3.72
C ASP A 135 9.13 12.99 2.56
N ARG A 136 8.01 13.70 2.65
CA ARG A 136 6.96 13.72 1.61
C ARG A 136 6.56 15.15 1.23
N SER A 137 7.33 16.15 1.64
CA SER A 137 6.94 17.57 1.61
C SER A 137 7.27 18.28 0.30
N SER A 138 8.17 17.74 -0.54
CA SER A 138 8.59 18.34 -1.81
C SER A 138 8.56 17.34 -2.99
N ALA A 139 8.64 17.85 -4.23
CA ALA A 139 8.78 17.01 -5.42
C ALA A 139 10.07 16.16 -5.39
N SER A 140 11.18 16.71 -4.86
CA SER A 140 12.41 15.94 -4.62
C SER A 140 12.22 14.89 -3.51
N ALA A 141 11.36 15.15 -2.53
CA ALA A 141 11.01 14.19 -1.49
C ALA A 141 10.18 13.00 -2.02
N ALA A 142 9.39 13.19 -3.07
CA ALA A 142 8.66 12.09 -3.71
C ALA A 142 9.61 11.04 -4.31
N GLN A 143 10.66 11.47 -5.02
CA GLN A 143 11.68 10.55 -5.54
C GLN A 143 12.48 9.89 -4.41
N GLY A 144 12.94 10.67 -3.42
CA GLY A 144 13.64 10.12 -2.26
C GLY A 144 12.80 9.09 -1.48
N ALA A 145 11.47 9.23 -1.53
CA ALA A 145 10.58 8.25 -0.97
C ALA A 145 10.58 6.91 -1.71
N LEU A 146 10.62 6.96 -3.05
CA LEU A 146 10.74 5.77 -3.90
C LEU A 146 12.11 5.10 -3.74
N ASP A 147 13.19 5.90 -3.72
CA ASP A 147 14.56 5.41 -3.54
C ASP A 147 14.72 4.68 -2.20
N THR A 148 14.10 5.20 -1.14
CA THR A 148 14.05 4.52 0.16
C THR A 148 13.33 3.18 0.09
N GLY A 149 12.24 3.11 -0.68
CA GLY A 149 11.52 1.86 -0.96
C GLY A 149 12.42 0.83 -1.65
N VAL A 150 13.12 1.25 -2.72
CA VAL A 150 14.09 0.41 -3.44
C VAL A 150 15.18 -0.10 -2.51
N ARG A 151 15.75 0.79 -1.68
CA ARG A 151 16.77 0.40 -0.69
C ARG A 151 16.25 -0.67 0.29
N ILE A 152 15.08 -0.47 0.90
CA ILE A 152 14.49 -1.43 1.86
C ILE A 152 14.39 -2.82 1.23
N VAL A 153 13.90 -2.88 -0.01
CA VAL A 153 13.70 -4.15 -0.72
C VAL A 153 15.04 -4.79 -1.10
N ARG A 154 16.00 -4.01 -1.62
CA ARG A 154 17.35 -4.49 -1.95
C ARG A 154 18.13 -4.99 -0.72
N GLU A 155 17.83 -4.46 0.46
CA GLU A 155 18.35 -4.97 1.76
C GLU A 155 17.69 -6.30 2.19
N GLY A 156 16.84 -6.90 1.35
CA GLY A 156 16.17 -8.16 1.65
C GLY A 156 15.01 -8.02 2.63
N LYS A 157 14.46 -6.82 2.85
CA LYS A 157 13.35 -6.57 3.79
C LYS A 157 12.00 -6.56 3.06
N LEU A 158 10.91 -6.78 3.80
CA LEU A 158 9.55 -6.63 3.26
C LEU A 158 9.12 -5.16 3.32
N LEU A 159 8.78 -4.58 2.17
CA LEU A 159 8.25 -3.23 2.08
C LEU A 159 6.72 -3.28 2.02
N GLY A 160 6.04 -2.66 2.98
CA GLY A 160 4.59 -2.43 2.91
C GLY A 160 4.28 -1.13 2.16
N ILE A 161 3.43 -1.21 1.14
CA ILE A 161 3.00 -0.06 0.35
C ILE A 161 1.50 -0.10 0.07
N TYR A 162 0.88 1.08 0.03
CA TYR A 162 -0.51 1.26 -0.34
C TYR A 162 -0.56 1.98 -1.70
N PRO A 163 -0.79 1.27 -2.82
CA PRO A 163 -0.70 1.84 -4.16
C PRO A 163 -1.66 3.03 -4.38
N GLU A 164 -2.82 3.05 -3.72
CA GLU A 164 -3.79 4.16 -3.76
C GLU A 164 -3.21 5.47 -3.19
N GLY A 165 -2.22 5.37 -2.30
CA GLY A 165 -1.52 6.48 -1.66
C GLY A 165 -2.32 7.19 -0.54
N THR A 166 -3.55 6.79 -0.27
CA THR A 166 -4.37 7.26 0.85
C THR A 166 -5.42 6.21 1.19
N ARG A 167 -6.00 6.29 2.39
CA ARG A 167 -7.10 5.39 2.80
C ARG A 167 -8.32 5.62 1.90
N SER A 168 -8.95 4.53 1.48
CA SER A 168 -10.24 4.55 0.80
C SER A 168 -11.30 5.25 1.67
N PRO A 169 -11.99 6.28 1.16
CA PRO A 169 -13.01 7.01 1.92
C PRO A 169 -14.28 6.19 2.19
N ASP A 170 -14.58 5.21 1.35
CA ASP A 170 -15.86 4.48 1.35
C ASP A 170 -15.72 2.96 1.23
N GLY A 171 -14.49 2.45 1.22
CA GLY A 171 -14.20 1.01 1.12
C GLY A 171 -14.14 0.48 -0.32
N ARG A 172 -14.22 1.33 -1.35
CA ARG A 172 -13.90 0.96 -2.74
C ARG A 172 -12.39 0.98 -2.99
N LEU A 173 -11.95 0.35 -4.07
CA LEU A 173 -10.55 0.33 -4.50
C LEU A 173 -10.33 1.43 -5.55
N TYR A 174 -9.45 2.37 -5.28
CA TYR A 174 -9.21 3.53 -6.14
C TYR A 174 -7.97 3.37 -7.03
N LYS A 175 -7.82 4.25 -8.02
CA LYS A 175 -6.68 4.26 -8.94
C LYS A 175 -5.34 4.27 -8.21
N GLY A 176 -4.50 3.28 -8.52
CA GLY A 176 -3.15 3.16 -7.97
C GLY A 176 -2.16 4.17 -8.57
N LYS A 177 -1.18 4.61 -7.78
CA LYS A 177 -0.05 5.45 -8.22
C LYS A 177 1.11 4.61 -8.74
N VAL A 178 1.79 5.11 -9.76
CA VAL A 178 2.86 4.38 -10.48
C VAL A 178 4.14 4.10 -9.68
N GLY A 179 4.28 4.70 -8.48
CA GLY A 179 5.46 4.51 -7.64
C GLY A 179 5.71 3.05 -7.23
N VAL A 180 4.65 2.24 -7.07
CA VAL A 180 4.80 0.81 -6.75
C VAL A 180 5.46 0.04 -7.90
N ALA A 181 5.06 0.33 -9.15
CA ALA A 181 5.65 -0.27 -10.34
C ALA A 181 7.11 0.16 -10.50
N TRP A 182 7.41 1.43 -10.25
CA TRP A 182 8.77 1.94 -10.33
C TRP A 182 9.71 1.23 -9.32
N ILE A 183 9.27 1.09 -8.06
CA ILE A 183 10.05 0.36 -7.05
C ILE A 183 10.24 -1.10 -7.47
N ALA A 184 9.22 -1.75 -8.03
CA ALA A 184 9.32 -3.14 -8.49
C ALA A 184 10.39 -3.30 -9.58
N LEU A 185 10.37 -2.44 -10.61
CA LEU A 185 11.36 -2.49 -11.70
C LEU A 185 12.77 -2.14 -11.24
N GLU A 186 12.93 -1.11 -10.40
CA GLU A 186 14.25 -0.70 -9.90
C GLU A 186 14.85 -1.71 -8.92
N SER A 187 14.02 -2.37 -8.11
CA SER A 187 14.50 -3.37 -7.16
C SER A 187 14.63 -4.77 -7.75
N GLY A 188 13.93 -5.06 -8.85
CA GLY A 188 13.78 -6.42 -9.41
C GLY A 188 12.98 -7.36 -8.52
N ALA A 189 12.29 -6.85 -7.49
CA ALA A 189 11.61 -7.67 -6.50
C ALA A 189 10.15 -7.94 -6.88
N PRO A 190 9.59 -9.09 -6.46
CA PRO A 190 8.19 -9.40 -6.72
C PRO A 190 7.26 -8.48 -5.94
N VAL A 191 6.09 -8.21 -6.51
CA VAL A 191 4.98 -7.54 -5.84
C VAL A 191 3.96 -8.58 -5.38
N ILE A 192 3.64 -8.60 -4.10
CA ILE A 192 2.67 -9.52 -3.50
C ILE A 192 1.42 -8.73 -3.14
N PRO A 193 0.29 -8.94 -3.84
CA PRO A 193 -0.98 -8.30 -3.52
C PRO A 193 -1.51 -8.76 -2.15
N ILE A 194 -2.00 -7.84 -1.34
CA ILE A 194 -2.59 -8.12 -0.03
C ILE A 194 -3.97 -7.48 0.04
N ALA A 195 -5.00 -8.27 0.38
CA ALA A 195 -6.32 -7.75 0.65
C ALA A 195 -6.63 -7.80 2.16
N MET A 196 -6.82 -6.63 2.73
CA MET A 196 -7.27 -6.41 4.10
C MET A 196 -8.80 -6.29 4.15
N PHE A 197 -9.41 -6.88 5.17
CA PHE A 197 -10.86 -6.86 5.38
C PHE A 197 -11.22 -6.52 6.83
N GLY A 198 -12.22 -5.65 7.01
CA GLY A 198 -12.82 -5.34 8.31
C GLY A 198 -12.06 -4.32 9.14
N THR A 199 -10.94 -3.80 8.64
CA THR A 199 -10.12 -2.78 9.33
C THR A 199 -10.79 -1.41 9.32
N ASP A 200 -11.58 -1.10 8.28
CA ASP A 200 -12.52 0.01 8.20
C ASP A 200 -13.57 -0.01 9.33
N LYS A 201 -14.08 -1.20 9.66
CA LYS A 201 -15.06 -1.38 10.75
C LYS A 201 -14.40 -1.31 12.13
N ALA A 202 -13.16 -1.82 12.24
CA ALA A 202 -12.36 -1.78 13.46
C ALA A 202 -11.86 -0.36 13.79
N ASN A 203 -11.42 0.39 12.78
CA ASN A 203 -10.96 1.77 12.92
C ASN A 203 -11.51 2.64 11.78
N PRO A 204 -12.78 3.06 11.88
CA PRO A 204 -13.41 3.95 10.90
C PRO A 204 -12.64 5.27 10.75
N ILE A 205 -12.65 5.82 9.54
CA ILE A 205 -12.02 7.12 9.27
C ILE A 205 -12.64 8.19 10.17
N GLY A 206 -11.78 9.02 10.77
CA GLY A 206 -12.20 10.08 11.70
C GLY A 206 -12.46 9.62 13.13
N SER A 207 -12.59 8.30 13.39
CA SER A 207 -12.74 7.78 14.74
C SER A 207 -11.39 7.70 15.46
N LYS A 208 -11.35 8.19 16.71
CA LYS A 208 -10.25 7.98 17.65
C LYS A 208 -10.38 6.65 18.43
N MET A 209 -11.56 6.04 18.41
CA MET A 209 -11.87 4.82 19.14
C MET A 209 -11.88 3.61 18.20
N TRP A 210 -11.15 2.57 18.58
CA TRP A 210 -11.16 1.31 17.86
C TRP A 210 -12.23 0.39 18.44
N ARG A 211 -12.92 -0.34 17.56
CA ARG A 211 -14.02 -1.25 17.92
C ARG A 211 -13.61 -2.70 17.64
N PRO A 212 -13.80 -3.63 18.58
CA PRO A 212 -13.54 -5.05 18.34
C PRO A 212 -14.26 -5.53 17.07
N HIS A 213 -13.50 -5.98 16.08
CA HIS A 213 -14.02 -6.54 14.83
C HIS A 213 -13.04 -7.57 14.28
N PRO A 214 -13.49 -8.76 13.84
CA PRO A 214 -12.63 -9.73 13.17
C PRO A 214 -11.93 -9.15 11.93
N ILE A 215 -10.60 -9.28 11.88
CA ILE A 215 -9.79 -8.87 10.72
C ILE A 215 -9.40 -10.09 9.90
N ARG A 216 -9.60 -10.03 8.58
CA ARG A 216 -9.17 -11.08 7.65
C ARG A 216 -8.15 -10.52 6.67
N ILE A 217 -7.22 -11.36 6.26
CA ILE A 217 -6.14 -11.03 5.34
C ILE A 217 -6.06 -12.13 4.29
N LYS A 218 -6.09 -11.75 3.00
CA LYS A 218 -5.73 -12.63 1.88
C LYS A 218 -4.43 -12.15 1.28
N ILE A 219 -3.59 -13.09 0.87
CA ILE A 219 -2.28 -12.83 0.28
C ILE A 219 -2.26 -13.46 -1.11
N GLY A 220 -2.16 -12.64 -2.14
CA GLY A 220 -2.14 -13.06 -3.53
C GLY A 220 -0.80 -13.70 -3.93
N LYS A 221 -0.77 -14.27 -5.13
CA LYS A 221 0.47 -14.82 -5.70
C LYS A 221 1.47 -13.69 -5.98
N PRO A 222 2.79 -13.95 -5.83
CA PRO A 222 3.80 -12.99 -6.24
C PRO A 222 3.69 -12.67 -7.73
N LEU A 223 3.64 -11.38 -8.05
CA LEU A 223 3.68 -10.85 -9.41
C LEU A 223 5.13 -10.55 -9.76
N ASP A 224 5.58 -11.11 -10.89
CA ASP A 224 6.91 -10.88 -11.43
C ASP A 224 6.85 -9.95 -12.66
N PHE A 225 7.73 -8.97 -12.66
CA PHE A 225 7.82 -7.93 -13.69
C PHE A 225 9.19 -7.90 -14.38
N SER A 226 10.00 -8.96 -14.24
CA SER A 226 11.30 -9.10 -14.90
C SER A 226 11.27 -8.84 -16.41
N ARG A 227 10.15 -9.18 -17.07
CA ARG A 227 9.90 -8.90 -18.49
C ARG A 227 9.94 -7.41 -18.90
N TYR A 228 9.90 -6.49 -17.93
CA TYR A 228 9.97 -5.05 -18.13
C TYR A 228 11.24 -4.43 -17.53
N GLU A 229 12.27 -5.23 -17.25
CA GLU A 229 13.55 -4.75 -16.73
C GLU A 229 14.14 -3.66 -17.65
N GLY A 230 14.70 -2.61 -17.04
CA GLY A 230 15.26 -1.46 -17.76
C GLY A 230 14.22 -0.47 -18.32
N LEU A 231 12.92 -0.73 -18.17
CA LEU A 231 11.84 0.13 -18.67
C LEU A 231 11.21 1.01 -17.57
N SER A 232 11.89 1.22 -16.44
CA SER A 232 11.41 2.05 -15.32
C SER A 232 11.22 3.54 -15.68
N GLY A 233 11.81 4.01 -16.78
CA GLY A 233 11.60 5.35 -17.33
C GLY A 233 10.36 5.50 -18.22
N ASP A 234 9.71 4.40 -18.61
CA ASP A 234 8.55 4.42 -19.50
C ASP A 234 7.24 4.54 -18.71
N ARG A 235 6.54 5.67 -18.90
CA ARG A 235 5.29 5.97 -18.18
C ARG A 235 4.15 5.01 -18.52
N PHE A 236 4.09 4.48 -19.74
CA PHE A 236 3.06 3.52 -20.14
C PHE A 236 3.32 2.16 -19.51
N VAL A 237 4.58 1.71 -19.47
CA VAL A 237 4.96 0.47 -18.79
C VAL A 237 4.63 0.54 -17.30
N LEU A 238 5.03 1.63 -16.63
CA LEU A 238 4.74 1.83 -15.21
C LEU A 238 3.22 1.84 -14.92
N ARG A 239 2.43 2.47 -15.78
CA ARG A 239 0.96 2.49 -15.67
C ARG A 239 0.38 1.07 -15.81
N SER A 240 0.78 0.34 -16.86
CA SER A 240 0.33 -1.03 -17.12
C SER A 240 0.65 -1.98 -15.96
N ILE A 241 1.88 -1.93 -15.43
CA ILE A 241 2.27 -2.73 -14.24
C ILE A 241 1.41 -2.35 -13.03
N THR A 242 1.18 -1.05 -12.81
CA THR A 242 0.35 -0.60 -11.71
C THR A 242 -1.08 -1.10 -11.87
N ASP A 243 -1.64 -1.05 -13.07
CA ASP A 243 -2.98 -1.55 -13.36
C ASP A 243 -3.09 -3.06 -13.15
N GLU A 244 -2.06 -3.83 -13.51
CA GLU A 244 -1.98 -5.27 -13.21
C GLU A 244 -1.98 -5.54 -11.68
N ILE A 245 -1.19 -4.78 -10.91
CA ILE A 245 -1.18 -4.87 -9.44
C ILE A 245 -2.55 -4.52 -8.86
N MET A 246 -3.19 -3.46 -9.37
CA MET A 246 -4.51 -3.03 -8.91
C MET A 246 -5.62 -4.03 -9.28
N TYR A 247 -5.51 -4.65 -10.46
CA TYR A 247 -6.44 -5.70 -10.88
C TYR A 247 -6.31 -6.93 -9.99
N ALA A 248 -5.09 -7.38 -9.69
CA ALA A 248 -4.86 -8.47 -8.74
C ALA A 248 -5.40 -8.14 -7.34
N LEU A 249 -5.26 -6.88 -6.88
CA LEU A 249 -5.89 -6.41 -5.64
C LEU A 249 -7.41 -6.42 -5.71
N MET A 250 -8.00 -6.00 -6.83
CA MET A 250 -9.45 -6.00 -7.05
C MET A 250 -9.99 -7.43 -6.98
N GLU A 251 -9.40 -8.39 -7.69
CA GLU A 251 -9.80 -9.79 -7.65
C GLU A 251 -9.64 -10.39 -6.25
N LEU A 252 -8.53 -10.11 -5.57
CA LEU A 252 -8.23 -10.65 -4.25
C LEU A 252 -9.17 -10.08 -3.17
N SER A 253 -9.54 -8.81 -3.28
CA SER A 253 -10.36 -8.08 -2.31
C SER A 253 -11.86 -8.16 -2.60
N GLY A 254 -12.27 -8.36 -3.86
CA GLY A 254 -13.65 -8.23 -4.30
C GLY A 254 -14.20 -6.80 -4.19
N GLN A 255 -13.35 -5.79 -4.03
CA GLN A 255 -13.77 -4.39 -3.97
C GLN A 255 -14.17 -3.88 -5.37
N GLU A 256 -15.16 -2.99 -5.42
CA GLU A 256 -15.45 -2.21 -6.63
C GLU A 256 -14.25 -1.30 -6.96
N TYR A 257 -13.75 -1.38 -8.19
CA TYR A 257 -12.66 -0.54 -8.67
C TYR A 257 -13.17 0.78 -9.25
N VAL A 258 -12.53 1.88 -8.87
CA VAL A 258 -12.84 3.24 -9.32
C VAL A 258 -11.60 3.84 -9.96
N ASP A 259 -11.64 4.14 -11.26
CA ASP A 259 -10.51 4.72 -12.01
C ASP A 259 -10.32 6.23 -11.77
N VAL A 260 -10.36 6.64 -10.51
CA VAL A 260 -10.08 8.00 -10.04
C VAL A 260 -9.13 7.90 -8.85
N TYR A 261 -8.25 8.88 -8.67
CA TYR A 261 -7.42 8.93 -7.48
C TYR A 261 -8.26 9.24 -6.24
N ALA A 262 -8.09 8.47 -5.16
CA ALA A 262 -8.85 8.65 -3.91
C ALA A 262 -8.72 10.05 -3.28
N ALA A 263 -7.62 10.77 -3.53
CA ALA A 263 -7.46 12.15 -3.09
C ALA A 263 -8.49 13.08 -3.76
N LYS A 264 -8.69 12.94 -5.08
CA LYS A 264 -9.67 13.71 -5.84
C LYS A 264 -11.11 13.36 -5.43
N ALA A 265 -11.39 12.08 -5.22
CA ALA A 265 -12.71 11.62 -4.78
C ALA A 265 -13.12 12.13 -3.37
N LYS A 266 -12.16 12.56 -2.54
CA LYS A 266 -12.45 13.19 -1.24
C LYS A 266 -12.81 14.67 -1.34
N GLU A 267 -12.42 15.32 -2.44
CA GLU A 267 -12.68 16.73 -2.69
C GLU A 267 -14.04 16.94 -3.39
N GLU A 268 -14.53 15.94 -4.12
CA GLU A 268 -15.85 15.98 -4.74
C GLU A 268 -16.96 15.72 -3.70
N PRO A 269 -17.95 16.62 -3.55
CA PRO A 269 -19.03 16.43 -2.59
C PRO A 269 -19.84 15.17 -2.94
N GLN A 270 -19.90 14.22 -2.00
CA GLN A 270 -20.71 13.00 -2.15
C GLN A 270 -22.17 13.39 -2.40
N LYS A 271 -22.65 13.21 -3.63
CA LYS A 271 -24.09 13.21 -3.92
C LYS A 271 -24.70 12.09 -3.09
N LYS A 272 -25.52 12.44 -2.09
CA LYS A 272 -26.32 11.46 -1.35
C LYS A 272 -27.11 10.62 -2.35
N PRO A 273 -27.24 9.30 -2.16
CA PRO A 273 -28.10 8.51 -3.00
C PRO A 273 -29.52 9.08 -2.92
N GLU A 274 -30.02 9.52 -4.06
CA GLU A 274 -31.41 9.91 -4.26
C GLU A 274 -32.26 8.70 -3.88
N LYS A 275 -33.06 8.85 -2.82
CA LYS A 275 -34.05 7.84 -2.46
C LYS A 275 -34.99 7.72 -3.66
N ASP A 276 -34.90 6.59 -4.36
CA ASP A 276 -35.89 6.13 -5.34
C ASP A 276 -37.26 6.14 -4.67
N SER A 277 -37.97 7.26 -4.80
CA SER A 277 -39.37 7.40 -4.46
C SER A 277 -40.17 6.70 -5.54
N ARG A 278 -40.12 5.36 -5.53
CA ARG A 278 -41.12 4.55 -6.22
C ARG A 278 -42.49 5.00 -5.76
N LYS A 279 -43.16 5.75 -6.64
CA LYS A 279 -44.59 6.02 -6.58
C LYS A 279 -45.31 4.70 -6.28
N LYS A 280 -46.01 4.66 -5.15
CA LYS A 280 -47.07 3.68 -4.89
C LYS A 280 -48.04 3.71 -6.08
N PRO A 281 -48.48 2.56 -6.62
CA PRO A 281 -49.66 2.56 -7.47
C PRO A 281 -50.87 2.90 -6.59
N GLU A 282 -51.66 3.87 -7.04
CA GLU A 282 -52.95 4.21 -6.46
C GLU A 282 -53.87 2.99 -6.51
N GLY A 283 -54.39 2.61 -5.34
CA GLY A 283 -55.40 1.56 -5.24
C GLY A 283 -56.74 2.07 -5.73
N GLN A 284 -57.28 1.44 -6.77
CA GLN A 284 -58.71 1.48 -7.06
C GLN A 284 -59.41 0.43 -6.18
N GLY A 285 -60.03 0.88 -5.08
CA GLY A 285 -61.31 0.31 -4.63
C GLY A 285 -62.42 1.01 -5.44
N SER A 286 -63.62 0.49 -5.66
CA SER A 286 -64.36 -0.60 -5.05
C SER A 286 -65.60 -0.82 -5.91
N GLY A 287 -65.93 -2.06 -6.28
CA GLY A 287 -67.23 -2.42 -6.85
C GLY A 287 -67.73 -3.72 -6.22
N ALA A 288 -68.83 -3.63 -5.47
CA ALA A 288 -69.45 -4.71 -4.70
C ALA A 288 -70.08 -5.81 -5.59
N PRO A 289 -70.32 -7.03 -5.06
CA PRO A 289 -71.05 -8.09 -5.77
C PRO A 289 -72.51 -8.21 -5.30
N GLY A 290 -73.39 -8.64 -6.21
CA GLY A 290 -74.79 -9.03 -5.99
C GLY A 290 -75.72 -8.39 -7.03
N ASP A 291 -76.66 -9.06 -7.69
CA ASP A 291 -77.18 -10.41 -7.58
C ASP A 291 -77.99 -10.73 -8.87
N ALA A 292 -78.14 -12.03 -9.15
CA ALA A 292 -79.04 -12.81 -10.00
C ALA A 292 -79.84 -12.25 -11.22
N ASP A 293 -80.02 -13.20 -12.17
CA ASP A 293 -81.14 -13.41 -13.11
C ASP A 293 -81.22 -12.67 -14.47
N ARG A 294 -80.77 -13.34 -15.55
CA ARG A 294 -81.65 -13.96 -16.59
C ARG A 294 -80.85 -14.52 -17.78
N LEU A 295 -81.26 -15.71 -18.21
CA LEU A 295 -80.81 -16.46 -19.41
C LEU A 295 -81.30 -15.82 -20.75
N PRO A 296 -80.79 -16.27 -21.92
CA PRO A 296 -80.56 -15.44 -23.09
C PRO A 296 -81.73 -15.41 -24.09
N GLY A 297 -81.89 -14.28 -24.78
CA GLY A 297 -82.85 -14.07 -25.85
C GLY A 297 -82.14 -13.69 -27.15
N THR A 298 -82.48 -14.40 -28.22
CA THR A 298 -81.91 -14.34 -29.56
C THR A 298 -82.56 -13.27 -30.45
N LYS A 299 -81.81 -12.86 -31.49
CA LYS A 299 -82.23 -12.46 -32.86
C LYS A 299 -82.99 -11.15 -33.13
N ALA A 300 -82.40 -10.42 -34.10
CA ALA A 300 -82.98 -9.87 -35.33
C ALA A 300 -83.95 -8.68 -35.25
N GLY A 301 -83.76 -7.75 -36.19
CA GLY A 301 -84.70 -6.68 -36.53
C GLY A 301 -84.02 -5.33 -36.66
#